data_AF-A0A1W9T6I9-F1
#
_entry.id   AF-A0A1W9T6I9-F1
#
_cell.length_a   1.000
_cell.length_b   1.000
_cell.length_c   1.000
_cell.angle_alpha   90.00
_cell.angle_beta   90.00
_cell.angle_gamma   90.00
#
_symmetry.space_group_name_H-M   'P 1'
#
loop_
_entity.id
_entity.type
_entity.pdbx_description
1 polymer ?
#
loop_
_entity_poly.entity_id
_entity_poly.type
_entity_poly.pdbx_seq_one_letter_code
_entity_poly.pdbx_strand_id
1 'polypeptide(L)'
;EALFGQKIIANTANKAKAQKFVEGLRPIGGTNIDEALKLAYKEGKSAGRPNMIIFITDGKPTIGETDEKRLVKQVVDANIGNTRIFTFGIGDNINIHLLDKITEETKAYRTYISPGEDIEVKVSNFYTKVSSPILSEVKLHFTSGIKVNKLFPKNLPDVFEGSSITVFGKFDKAGTSKIVLEGKVNGKTEKFNYQTKFVENTDNDFIPPLWAARNVGYLLDQVRMNGESKEVVDEIVWLAKKYGIITPYTSYLILEDEEVNITNRRLTPNNRIFTGRFDDETEFKTRSKKEYSNLGEKSGRGGVVSSNEVQSLRGAKNLADQKQGHSRMMYYDKSKVKRDFSQQTKNIQGRAFYQNGDEWVDLYVQTNKSQTAKRVQFAGKTYFALLNKYPEVSQYLALGRNVRFVHKKQLYEVYE
;
A
#
# COMPACT_ATOMS: atom_id res chain seq x y z
N GLU A 1 20.08 -27.01 12.42
CA GLU A 1 19.89 -28.43 12.08
C GLU A 1 18.60 -28.63 11.31
N ALA A 2 18.58 -29.50 10.29
CA ALA A 2 17.34 -29.93 9.63
C ALA A 2 16.84 -31.23 10.24
N LEU A 3 15.55 -31.32 10.54
CA LEU A 3 14.93 -32.56 11.01
C LEU A 3 14.96 -33.66 9.93
N PHE A 4 14.57 -33.31 8.71
CA PHE A 4 14.57 -34.21 7.58
C PHE A 4 15.55 -33.69 6.54
N GLY A 5 16.38 -34.56 5.96
CA GLY A 5 17.33 -34.16 4.90
C GLY A 5 16.70 -33.96 3.52
N GLN A 6 15.39 -34.24 3.40
CA GLN A 6 14.59 -34.07 2.20
C GLN A 6 13.11 -33.97 2.55
N LYS A 7 12.29 -33.49 1.60
CA LYS A 7 10.83 -33.48 1.71
C LYS A 7 10.28 -34.90 1.84
N ILE A 8 9.45 -35.11 2.86
CA ILE A 8 8.79 -36.40 3.12
C ILE A 8 7.28 -36.24 3.25
N ILE A 9 6.56 -37.36 3.12
CA ILE A 9 5.11 -37.39 3.27
C ILE A 9 4.71 -37.06 4.72
N ALA A 10 3.71 -36.20 4.90
CA ALA A 10 3.15 -35.82 6.20
C ALA A 10 2.21 -36.89 6.79
N ASN A 11 2.71 -38.11 6.98
CA ASN A 11 2.00 -39.20 7.66
C ASN A 11 2.07 -39.04 9.20
N THR A 12 1.30 -39.84 9.94
CA THR A 12 1.23 -39.78 11.42
C THR A 12 2.60 -39.93 12.08
N ALA A 13 3.44 -40.85 11.60
CA ALA A 13 4.76 -41.09 12.15
C ALA A 13 5.71 -39.88 11.94
N ASN A 14 5.73 -39.31 10.74
CA ASN A 14 6.58 -38.16 10.41
C ASN A 14 6.11 -36.88 11.12
N LYS A 15 4.78 -36.70 11.30
CA LYS A 15 4.22 -35.62 12.10
C LYS A 15 4.64 -35.72 13.57
N ALA A 16 4.56 -36.91 14.17
CA ALA A 16 5.01 -37.14 15.54
C ALA A 16 6.52 -36.89 15.73
N LYS A 17 7.35 -37.27 14.73
CA LYS A 17 8.78 -36.91 14.72
C LYS A 17 9.00 -35.40 14.67
N ALA A 18 8.22 -34.69 13.85
CA ALA A 18 8.29 -33.22 13.76
C ALA A 18 7.87 -32.53 15.06
N GLN A 19 6.81 -32.99 15.72
CA GLN A 19 6.39 -32.45 17.02
C GLN A 19 7.49 -32.62 18.07
N LYS A 20 8.05 -33.83 18.21
CA LYS A 20 9.17 -34.09 19.14
C LYS A 20 10.40 -33.24 18.85
N PHE A 21 10.72 -33.04 17.58
CA PHE A 21 11.84 -32.16 17.19
C PHE A 21 11.59 -30.72 17.62
N VAL A 22 10.39 -30.19 17.37
CA VAL A 22 10.00 -28.82 17.77
C VAL A 22 10.01 -28.67 19.30
N GLU A 23 9.48 -29.64 20.05
CA GLU A 23 9.52 -29.65 21.53
C GLU A 23 10.95 -29.69 22.10
N GLY A 24 11.87 -30.30 21.34
CA GLY A 24 13.29 -30.39 21.67
C GLY A 24 14.11 -29.13 21.36
N LEU A 25 13.56 -28.15 20.63
CA LEU A 25 14.29 -26.93 20.29
C LEU A 25 14.69 -26.16 21.56
N ARG A 26 15.94 -25.70 21.60
CA ARG A 26 16.49 -24.88 22.68
C ARG A 26 17.21 -23.67 22.08
N PRO A 27 17.08 -22.49 22.70
CA PRO A 27 17.85 -21.33 22.28
C PRO A 27 19.33 -21.60 22.57
N ILE A 28 20.16 -21.51 21.54
CA ILE A 28 21.62 -21.70 21.64
C ILE A 28 22.41 -20.39 21.49
N GLY A 29 21.69 -19.27 21.39
CA GLY A 29 22.26 -17.95 21.14
C GLY A 29 22.58 -17.70 19.66
N GLY A 30 22.66 -16.42 19.29
CA GLY A 30 22.91 -15.97 17.92
C GLY A 30 21.78 -16.27 16.94
N THR A 31 21.97 -15.85 15.69
CA THR A 31 20.99 -15.97 14.61
C THR A 31 21.72 -16.10 13.28
N ASN A 32 21.81 -17.34 12.77
CA ASN A 32 22.45 -17.64 11.49
C ASN A 32 21.42 -17.76 10.37
N ILE A 33 21.00 -16.62 9.81
CA ILE A 33 20.00 -16.57 8.72
C ILE A 33 20.58 -17.17 7.42
N ASP A 34 21.86 -16.94 7.14
CA ASP A 34 22.56 -17.48 5.97
C ASP A 34 22.44 -19.00 5.86
N GLU A 35 22.81 -19.71 6.92
CA GLU A 35 22.73 -21.17 6.97
C GLU A 35 21.29 -21.68 6.88
N ALA A 36 20.35 -21.01 7.57
CA ALA A 36 18.93 -21.36 7.52
C ALA A 36 18.37 -21.26 6.08
N LEU A 37 18.71 -20.19 5.35
CA LEU A 37 18.28 -20.00 3.96
C LEU A 37 18.92 -21.04 3.03
N LYS A 38 20.22 -21.28 3.15
CA LYS A 38 20.93 -22.33 2.38
C LYS A 38 20.32 -23.71 2.60
N LEU A 39 20.00 -24.04 3.85
CA LEU A 39 19.37 -25.31 4.21
C LEU A 39 17.98 -25.45 3.59
N ALA A 40 17.17 -24.39 3.64
CA ALA A 40 15.83 -24.39 3.07
C ALA A 40 15.82 -24.54 1.53
N TYR A 41 16.83 -23.99 0.83
CA TYR A 41 16.95 -24.12 -0.63
C TYR A 41 17.58 -25.43 -1.11
N LYS A 42 18.38 -26.11 -0.26
CA LYS A 42 19.02 -27.39 -0.60
C LYS A 42 18.01 -28.47 -1.04
N GLU A 43 16.78 -28.40 -0.53
CA GLU A 43 15.75 -29.40 -0.79
C GLU A 43 15.13 -29.33 -2.21
N GLY A 44 15.45 -28.32 -3.01
CA GLY A 44 15.04 -28.22 -4.42
C GLY A 44 13.52 -28.16 -4.66
N LYS A 45 13.14 -28.05 -5.94
CA LYS A 45 11.73 -28.03 -6.38
C LYS A 45 11.17 -29.44 -6.46
N SER A 46 9.98 -29.67 -5.90
CA SER A 46 9.19 -30.87 -6.20
C SER A 46 8.30 -30.57 -7.41
N ALA A 47 8.38 -31.38 -8.46
CA ALA A 47 7.56 -31.18 -9.67
C ALA A 47 6.06 -31.23 -9.34
N GLY A 48 5.29 -30.29 -9.90
CA GLY A 48 3.82 -30.28 -9.83
C GLY A 48 3.20 -29.70 -8.55
N ARG A 49 3.99 -29.14 -7.61
CA ARG A 49 3.46 -28.49 -6.40
C ARG A 49 4.13 -27.12 -6.16
N PRO A 50 3.39 -26.11 -5.66
CA PRO A 50 4.01 -24.88 -5.19
C PRO A 50 5.01 -25.18 -4.08
N ASN A 51 6.18 -24.53 -4.14
CA ASN A 51 7.18 -24.62 -3.10
C ASN A 51 7.08 -23.40 -2.19
N MET A 52 6.90 -23.61 -0.89
CA MET A 52 6.76 -22.55 0.09
C MET A 52 7.71 -22.79 1.25
N ILE A 53 8.33 -21.71 1.71
CA ILE A 53 9.16 -21.66 2.91
C ILE A 53 8.48 -20.68 3.87
N ILE A 54 8.34 -21.07 5.13
CA ILE A 54 7.93 -20.20 6.21
C ILE A 54 9.19 -19.87 6.99
N PHE A 55 9.60 -18.60 6.96
CA PHE A 55 10.79 -18.12 7.64
C PHE A 55 10.37 -17.31 8.87
N ILE A 56 10.73 -17.76 10.07
CA ILE A 56 10.34 -17.12 11.34
C ILE A 56 11.60 -16.64 12.06
N THR A 57 11.62 -15.40 12.52
CA THR A 57 12.72 -14.84 13.31
C THR A 57 12.24 -13.75 14.26
N ASP A 58 12.89 -13.62 15.41
CA ASP A 58 12.73 -12.55 16.39
C ASP A 58 13.92 -11.59 16.43
N GLY A 59 14.89 -11.77 15.52
CA GLY A 59 16.19 -11.09 15.60
C GLY A 59 16.79 -10.70 14.25
N LYS A 60 18.02 -10.18 14.33
CA LYS A 60 18.87 -9.80 13.20
C LYS A 60 19.90 -10.90 12.95
N PRO A 61 20.42 -11.05 11.71
CA PRO A 61 21.52 -11.97 11.48
C PRO A 61 22.75 -11.53 12.29
N THR A 62 23.34 -12.47 13.04
CA THR A 62 24.50 -12.22 13.92
C THR A 62 25.64 -13.22 13.71
N ILE A 63 25.37 -14.33 13.02
CA ILE A 63 26.34 -15.40 12.71
C ILE A 63 26.26 -15.67 11.21
N GLY A 64 27.41 -16.01 10.59
CA GLY A 64 27.50 -16.27 9.15
C GLY A 64 27.53 -14.99 8.33
N GLU A 65 26.95 -15.02 7.13
CA GLU A 65 26.73 -13.79 6.36
C GLU A 65 25.66 -12.92 7.05
N THR A 66 25.98 -11.66 7.30
CA THR A 66 25.12 -10.70 8.01
C THR A 66 24.74 -9.49 7.16
N ASP A 67 25.39 -9.32 6.00
CA ASP A 67 25.04 -8.27 5.04
C ASP A 67 23.71 -8.60 4.34
N GLU A 68 22.75 -7.68 4.48
CA GLU A 68 21.40 -7.81 3.94
C GLU A 68 21.40 -8.02 2.42
N LYS A 69 22.25 -7.29 1.68
CA LYS A 69 22.26 -7.34 0.21
C LYS A 69 22.76 -8.69 -0.27
N ARG A 70 23.79 -9.23 0.37
CA ARG A 70 24.32 -10.57 0.07
C ARG A 70 23.33 -11.67 0.42
N LEU A 71 22.66 -11.60 1.58
CA LEU A 71 21.61 -12.55 1.95
C LEU A 71 20.45 -12.54 0.95
N VAL A 72 19.96 -11.36 0.55
CA VAL A 72 18.91 -11.25 -0.49
C VAL A 72 19.40 -11.79 -1.83
N LYS A 73 20.64 -11.49 -2.23
CA LYS A 73 21.21 -12.01 -3.47
C LYS A 73 21.28 -13.54 -3.46
N GLN A 74 21.70 -14.16 -2.36
CA GLN A 74 21.70 -15.62 -2.21
C GLN A 74 20.30 -16.20 -2.40
N VAL A 75 19.28 -15.57 -1.83
CA VAL A 75 17.87 -15.97 -2.00
C VAL A 75 17.47 -15.91 -3.48
N VAL A 76 17.75 -14.79 -4.16
CA VAL A 76 17.42 -14.63 -5.59
C VAL A 76 18.14 -15.67 -6.45
N ASP A 77 19.44 -15.85 -6.25
CA ASP A 77 20.25 -16.80 -7.03
C ASP A 77 19.81 -18.26 -6.80
N ALA A 78 19.40 -18.60 -5.57
CA ALA A 78 18.88 -19.93 -5.24
C ALA A 78 17.43 -20.16 -5.69
N ASN A 79 16.66 -19.10 -5.97
CA ASN A 79 15.21 -19.20 -6.24
C ASN A 79 14.85 -19.58 -7.68
N ILE A 80 15.56 -20.52 -8.29
CA ILE A 80 15.31 -21.03 -9.65
C ILE A 80 13.92 -21.71 -9.74
N GLY A 81 13.40 -22.21 -8.61
CA GLY A 81 12.15 -22.97 -8.54
C GLY A 81 10.84 -22.18 -8.43
N ASN A 82 10.89 -20.84 -8.38
CA ASN A 82 9.75 -19.97 -8.01
C ASN A 82 9.18 -20.33 -6.62
N THR A 83 10.09 -20.59 -5.67
CA THR A 83 9.77 -20.79 -4.26
C THR A 83 9.33 -19.47 -3.64
N ARG A 84 8.29 -19.52 -2.82
CA ARG A 84 7.82 -18.38 -2.02
C ARG A 84 8.37 -18.46 -0.62
N ILE A 85 8.96 -17.37 -0.11
CA ILE A 85 9.38 -17.28 1.29
C ILE A 85 8.46 -16.29 1.99
N PHE A 86 7.59 -16.81 2.85
CA PHE A 86 6.76 -16.00 3.74
C PHE A 86 7.52 -15.74 5.03
N THR A 87 7.71 -14.48 5.38
CA THR A 87 8.50 -14.11 6.57
C THR A 87 7.60 -13.73 7.73
N PHE A 88 7.93 -14.21 8.92
CA PHE A 88 7.33 -13.84 10.19
C PHE A 88 8.41 -13.22 11.08
N GLY A 89 8.27 -11.92 11.34
CA GLY A 89 9.12 -11.20 12.29
C GLY A 89 8.40 -11.07 13.62
N ILE A 90 9.04 -11.50 14.71
CA ILE A 90 8.49 -11.43 16.07
C ILE A 90 9.18 -10.30 16.82
N GLY A 91 8.37 -9.39 17.37
CA GLY A 91 8.85 -8.19 18.04
C GLY A 91 9.38 -7.13 17.08
N ASP A 92 9.98 -6.10 17.67
CA ASP A 92 10.45 -4.91 16.95
C ASP A 92 11.95 -4.97 16.61
N ASN A 93 12.71 -5.91 17.18
CA ASN A 93 14.17 -6.00 17.07
C ASN A 93 14.65 -6.90 15.92
N ILE A 94 13.90 -6.91 14.82
CA ILE A 94 14.17 -7.70 13.61
C ILE A 94 14.90 -6.87 12.54
N ASN A 95 15.42 -7.55 11.51
CA ASN A 95 15.89 -6.88 10.28
C ASN A 95 14.73 -6.75 9.28
N ILE A 96 13.96 -5.67 9.38
CA ILE A 96 12.75 -5.42 8.59
C ILE A 96 13.07 -5.38 7.10
N HIS A 97 14.17 -4.69 6.75
CA HIS A 97 14.56 -4.49 5.36
C HIS A 97 14.93 -5.81 4.67
N LEU A 98 15.64 -6.71 5.37
CA LEU A 98 15.93 -8.06 4.89
C LEU A 98 14.65 -8.87 4.64
N LEU A 99 13.74 -8.90 5.61
CA LEU A 99 12.49 -9.67 5.51
C LEU A 99 11.58 -9.14 4.39
N ASP A 100 11.46 -7.82 4.29
CA ASP A 100 10.69 -7.16 3.24
C ASP A 100 11.26 -7.46 1.84
N LYS A 101 12.59 -7.45 1.68
CA LYS A 101 13.23 -7.77 0.40
C LYS A 101 13.07 -9.25 0.03
N ILE A 102 13.25 -10.17 0.98
CA ILE A 102 13.05 -11.60 0.74
C ILE A 102 11.62 -11.85 0.23
N THR A 103 10.61 -11.24 0.86
CA THR A 103 9.21 -11.44 0.45
C THR A 103 8.90 -10.82 -0.92
N GLU A 104 9.47 -9.65 -1.24
CA GLU A 104 9.33 -9.03 -2.56
C GLU A 104 9.93 -9.90 -3.68
N GLU A 105 11.18 -10.33 -3.51
CA GLU A 105 11.90 -11.15 -4.49
C GLU A 105 11.28 -12.54 -4.69
N THR A 106 10.61 -13.06 -3.66
CA THR A 106 9.97 -14.39 -3.69
C THR A 106 8.46 -14.35 -3.89
N LYS A 107 7.87 -13.19 -4.19
CA LYS A 107 6.43 -13.02 -4.48
C LYS A 107 5.53 -13.54 -3.35
N ALA A 108 5.93 -13.24 -2.12
CA ALA A 108 5.27 -13.61 -0.88
C ALA A 108 4.84 -12.36 -0.10
N TYR A 109 4.42 -12.53 1.15
CA TYR A 109 4.09 -11.43 2.06
C TYR A 109 4.79 -11.59 3.40
N ARG A 110 5.02 -10.47 4.08
CA ARG A 110 5.57 -10.46 5.44
C ARG A 110 4.44 -10.39 6.47
N THR A 111 4.67 -10.97 7.63
CA THR A 111 3.81 -10.82 8.80
C THR A 111 4.68 -10.40 9.98
N TYR A 112 4.36 -9.28 10.61
CA TYR A 112 5.00 -8.87 11.86
C TYR A 112 4.06 -9.12 13.02
N ILE A 113 4.63 -9.67 14.08
CA ILE A 113 3.92 -10.01 15.32
C ILE A 113 4.51 -9.11 16.41
N SER A 114 3.74 -8.09 16.77
CA SER A 114 4.14 -7.12 17.80
C SER A 114 4.09 -7.75 19.19
N PRO A 115 4.81 -7.20 20.19
CA PRO A 115 4.69 -7.66 21.57
C PRO A 115 3.22 -7.63 22.04
N GLY A 116 2.73 -8.77 22.54
CA GLY A 116 1.34 -8.94 23.01
C GLY A 116 0.33 -9.36 21.94
N GLU A 117 0.72 -9.45 20.67
CA GLU A 117 -0.12 -10.11 19.65
C GLU A 117 0.00 -11.63 19.74
N ASP A 118 -1.07 -12.32 19.38
CA ASP A 118 -1.13 -13.78 19.37
C ASP A 118 -0.47 -14.34 18.09
N ILE A 119 0.65 -15.05 18.28
CA ILE A 119 1.39 -15.72 17.21
C ILE A 119 0.54 -16.81 16.57
N GLU A 120 -0.20 -17.58 17.35
CA GLU A 120 -1.01 -18.71 16.89
C GLU A 120 -2.10 -18.23 15.93
N VAL A 121 -2.76 -17.11 16.24
CA VAL A 121 -3.76 -16.50 15.36
C VAL A 121 -3.14 -16.08 14.03
N LYS A 122 -1.96 -15.45 14.02
CA LYS A 122 -1.30 -14.98 12.79
C LYS A 122 -0.83 -16.14 11.92
N VAL A 123 -0.22 -17.15 12.53
CA VAL A 123 0.27 -18.36 11.83
C VAL A 123 -0.89 -19.22 11.34
N SER A 124 -1.96 -19.39 12.12
CA SER A 124 -3.16 -20.13 11.68
C SER A 124 -3.85 -19.44 10.51
N ASN A 125 -4.03 -18.11 10.58
CA ASN A 125 -4.58 -17.33 9.46
C ASN A 125 -3.73 -17.44 8.19
N PHE A 126 -2.40 -17.57 8.33
CA PHE A 126 -1.52 -17.85 7.20
C PHE A 126 -1.82 -19.23 6.61
N TYR A 127 -1.86 -20.28 7.42
CA TYR A 127 -2.12 -21.64 6.95
C TYR A 127 -3.47 -21.76 6.25
N THR A 128 -4.54 -21.18 6.80
CA THR A 128 -5.86 -21.16 6.15
C THR A 128 -5.82 -20.51 4.77
N LYS A 129 -4.96 -19.51 4.56
CA LYS A 129 -4.84 -18.81 3.27
C LYS A 129 -4.02 -19.56 2.24
N VAL A 130 -3.08 -20.42 2.65
CA VAL A 130 -2.12 -21.05 1.72
C VAL A 130 -2.27 -22.56 1.58
N SER A 131 -3.16 -23.19 2.36
CA SER A 131 -3.27 -24.67 2.44
C SER A 131 -3.69 -25.33 1.14
N SER A 132 -4.47 -24.63 0.31
CA SER A 132 -5.10 -25.19 -0.89
C SER A 132 -4.81 -24.32 -2.12
N PRO A 133 -3.61 -24.40 -2.73
CA PRO A 133 -3.34 -23.69 -3.98
C PRO A 133 -4.14 -24.29 -5.13
N ILE A 134 -4.97 -23.48 -5.79
CA ILE A 134 -5.83 -23.90 -6.91
C ILE A 134 -5.29 -23.47 -8.27
N LEU A 135 -4.51 -22.39 -8.34
CA LEU A 135 -3.88 -21.92 -9.57
C LEU A 135 -2.52 -21.30 -9.26
N SER A 136 -1.46 -21.88 -9.82
CA SER A 136 -0.08 -21.43 -9.59
C SER A 136 0.55 -20.72 -10.78
N GLU A 137 1.64 -19.98 -10.57
CA GLU A 137 2.37 -19.27 -11.65
C GLU A 137 1.46 -18.37 -12.49
N VAL A 138 0.56 -17.64 -11.82
CA VAL A 138 -0.49 -16.84 -12.45
C VAL A 138 0.10 -15.72 -13.30
N LYS A 139 -0.41 -15.58 -14.54
CA LYS A 139 -0.07 -14.51 -15.47
C LYS A 139 -1.34 -13.93 -16.08
N LEU A 140 -1.34 -12.62 -16.29
CA LEU A 140 -2.45 -11.90 -16.90
C LEU A 140 -1.95 -11.19 -18.16
N HIS A 141 -2.61 -11.47 -19.28
CA HIS A 141 -2.30 -10.88 -20.57
C HIS A 141 -3.54 -10.18 -21.15
N PHE A 142 -3.32 -9.05 -21.79
CA PHE A 142 -4.34 -8.29 -22.51
C PHE A 142 -3.99 -8.36 -24.00
N THR A 143 -4.89 -8.87 -24.82
CA THR A 143 -4.69 -8.97 -26.27
C THR A 143 -5.56 -7.94 -26.99
N SER A 144 -5.08 -7.45 -28.14
CA SER A 144 -5.73 -6.49 -29.05
C SER A 144 -6.07 -5.10 -28.47
N GLY A 145 -5.68 -4.04 -29.17
CA GLY A 145 -6.25 -2.68 -29.11
C GLY A 145 -6.09 -1.85 -27.83
N ILE A 146 -5.92 -2.47 -26.66
CA ILE A 146 -5.88 -1.80 -25.36
C ILE A 146 -4.48 -1.92 -24.75
N LYS A 147 -3.84 -0.78 -24.54
CA LYS A 147 -2.58 -0.70 -23.80
C LYS A 147 -2.89 -0.50 -22.31
N VAL A 148 -2.63 -1.54 -21.52
CA VAL A 148 -2.75 -1.49 -20.06
C VAL A 148 -1.37 -1.27 -19.44
N ASN A 149 -1.26 -0.29 -18.55
CA ASN A 149 -0.05 0.07 -17.84
C ASN A 149 -0.31 0.21 -16.33
N LYS A 150 0.78 0.31 -15.54
CA LYS A 150 0.75 0.44 -14.07
C LYS A 150 -0.20 -0.58 -13.41
N LEU A 151 -0.03 -1.85 -13.77
CA LEU A 151 -0.74 -2.99 -13.17
C LEU A 151 -0.19 -3.31 -11.78
N PHE A 152 -1.11 -3.53 -10.82
CA PHE A 152 -0.79 -3.88 -9.44
C PHE A 152 -1.66 -5.05 -8.93
N PRO A 153 -1.06 -6.04 -8.24
CA PRO A 153 0.38 -6.13 -7.92
C PRO A 153 1.24 -6.38 -9.18
N LYS A 154 2.52 -5.97 -9.14
CA LYS A 154 3.46 -6.13 -10.26
C LYS A 154 3.73 -7.61 -10.59
N ASN A 155 3.79 -8.42 -9.55
CA ASN A 155 3.91 -9.87 -9.62
C ASN A 155 2.61 -10.47 -9.07
N LEU A 156 1.95 -11.32 -9.85
CA LEU A 156 0.72 -11.99 -9.40
C LEU A 156 1.07 -13.15 -8.46
N PRO A 157 0.41 -13.25 -7.29
CA PRO A 157 0.55 -14.40 -6.41
C PRO A 157 -0.19 -15.63 -6.97
N ASP A 158 -0.01 -16.78 -6.33
CA ASP A 158 -0.87 -17.94 -6.59
C ASP A 158 -2.27 -17.68 -6.05
N VAL A 159 -3.27 -18.32 -6.66
CA VAL A 159 -4.64 -18.34 -6.16
C VAL A 159 -4.81 -19.55 -5.25
N PHE A 160 -5.35 -19.30 -4.07
CA PHE A 160 -5.71 -20.32 -3.10
C PHE A 160 -7.23 -20.44 -2.97
N GLU A 161 -7.70 -21.61 -2.57
CA GLU A 161 -9.11 -21.86 -2.25
C GLU A 161 -9.64 -20.83 -1.25
N GLY A 162 -10.85 -20.31 -1.50
CA GLY A 162 -11.45 -19.26 -0.67
C GLY A 162 -10.79 -17.88 -0.77
N SER A 163 -9.75 -17.70 -1.60
CA SER A 163 -9.07 -16.42 -1.81
C SER A 163 -9.44 -15.78 -3.15
N SER A 164 -9.18 -14.47 -3.27
CA SER A 164 -9.32 -13.73 -4.52
C SER A 164 -8.12 -12.84 -4.77
N ILE A 165 -7.70 -12.74 -6.03
CA ILE A 165 -6.70 -11.79 -6.50
C ILE A 165 -7.43 -10.65 -7.20
N THR A 166 -7.28 -9.44 -6.68
CA THR A 166 -7.73 -8.22 -7.34
C THR A 166 -6.55 -7.58 -8.05
N VAL A 167 -6.73 -7.18 -9.31
CA VAL A 167 -5.70 -6.48 -10.08
C VAL A 167 -6.25 -5.12 -10.51
N PHE A 168 -5.49 -4.06 -10.26
CA PHE A 168 -5.81 -2.71 -10.74
C PHE A 168 -4.80 -2.30 -11.80
N GLY A 169 -5.25 -1.62 -12.85
CA GLY A 169 -4.41 -1.09 -13.91
C GLY A 169 -5.02 0.13 -14.57
N LYS A 170 -4.23 0.85 -15.35
CA LYS A 170 -4.67 1.97 -16.18
C LYS A 170 -4.63 1.57 -17.63
N PHE A 171 -5.60 2.03 -18.40
CA PHE A 171 -5.64 1.85 -19.84
C PHE A 171 -5.72 3.21 -20.54
N ASP A 172 -5.14 3.30 -21.74
CA ASP A 172 -4.97 4.59 -22.42
C ASP A 172 -6.22 5.04 -23.21
N LYS A 173 -7.02 4.08 -23.71
CA LYS A 173 -8.24 4.35 -24.51
C LYS A 173 -9.32 3.32 -24.25
N ALA A 174 -10.58 3.74 -24.31
CA ALA A 174 -11.72 2.83 -24.30
C ALA A 174 -11.70 1.91 -25.53
N GLY A 175 -12.29 0.72 -25.39
CA GLY A 175 -12.39 -0.27 -26.45
C GLY A 175 -12.54 -1.68 -25.92
N THR A 176 -12.53 -2.66 -26.82
CA THR A 176 -12.70 -4.08 -26.46
C THR A 176 -11.34 -4.77 -26.47
N SER A 177 -11.07 -5.57 -25.44
CA SER A 177 -9.87 -6.40 -25.39
C SER A 177 -10.20 -7.75 -24.77
N LYS A 178 -9.47 -8.76 -25.21
CA LYS A 178 -9.52 -10.10 -24.63
C LYS A 178 -8.47 -10.20 -23.54
N ILE A 179 -8.90 -10.63 -22.36
CA ILE A 179 -8.07 -10.89 -21.20
C ILE A 179 -7.80 -12.40 -21.15
N VAL A 180 -6.53 -12.77 -21.12
CA VAL A 180 -6.07 -14.16 -21.00
C VAL A 180 -5.40 -14.31 -19.63
N LEU A 181 -6.03 -15.11 -18.77
CA LEU A 181 -5.45 -15.55 -17.52
C LEU A 181 -4.81 -16.92 -17.75
N GLU A 182 -3.52 -17.04 -17.43
CA GLU A 182 -2.76 -18.29 -17.51
C GLU A 182 -2.28 -18.68 -16.11
N GLY A 183 -2.27 -19.97 -15.81
CA GLY A 183 -1.65 -20.51 -14.60
C GLY A 183 -1.51 -22.02 -14.68
N LYS A 184 -1.00 -22.65 -13.63
CA LYS A 184 -0.80 -24.10 -13.54
C LYS A 184 -1.71 -24.75 -12.51
N VAL A 185 -2.41 -25.79 -12.95
CA VAL A 185 -3.23 -26.69 -12.12
C VAL A 185 -2.59 -28.07 -12.18
N ASN A 186 -2.18 -28.64 -11.04
CA ASN A 186 -1.49 -29.93 -10.96
C ASN A 186 -0.29 -30.06 -11.94
N GLY A 187 0.45 -28.97 -12.13
CA GLY A 187 1.60 -28.90 -13.04
C GLY A 187 1.26 -28.69 -14.52
N LYS A 188 -0.01 -28.71 -14.92
CA LYS A 188 -0.46 -28.45 -16.29
C LYS A 188 -0.87 -26.99 -16.45
N THR A 189 -0.46 -26.36 -17.55
CA THR A 189 -0.85 -24.99 -17.86
C THR A 189 -2.30 -24.95 -18.34
N GLU A 190 -3.11 -24.13 -17.67
CA GLU A 190 -4.50 -23.85 -18.00
C GLU A 190 -4.66 -22.38 -18.44
N LYS A 191 -5.59 -22.13 -19.36
CA LYS A 191 -5.86 -20.79 -19.91
C LYS A 191 -7.34 -20.44 -19.86
N PHE A 192 -7.65 -19.31 -19.24
CA PHE A 192 -8.99 -18.76 -19.17
C PHE A 192 -9.07 -17.49 -20.01
N ASN A 193 -10.06 -17.44 -20.90
CA ASN A 193 -10.22 -16.40 -21.88
C ASN A 193 -11.48 -15.60 -21.59
N TYR A 194 -11.35 -14.30 -21.38
CA TYR A 194 -12.45 -13.39 -21.12
C TYR A 194 -12.45 -12.27 -22.16
N GLN A 195 -13.62 -11.84 -22.61
CA GLN A 195 -13.77 -10.67 -23.47
C GLN A 195 -14.46 -9.56 -22.70
N THR A 196 -13.89 -8.36 -22.71
CA THR A 196 -14.46 -7.23 -21.98
C THR A 196 -14.33 -5.92 -22.74
N LYS A 197 -15.22 -4.98 -22.42
CA LYS A 197 -15.23 -3.62 -22.95
C LYS A 197 -14.72 -2.66 -21.86
N PHE A 198 -13.62 -2.00 -22.15
CA PHE A 198 -13.06 -0.91 -21.36
C PHE A 198 -13.79 0.37 -21.75
N VAL A 199 -14.44 1.02 -20.79
CA VAL A 199 -15.22 2.24 -20.98
C VAL A 199 -14.74 3.33 -20.03
N GLU A 200 -14.83 4.58 -20.45
CA GLU A 200 -14.78 5.69 -19.51
C GLU A 200 -16.06 5.68 -18.70
N ASN A 201 -15.93 5.63 -17.37
CA ASN A 201 -17.08 5.55 -16.48
C ASN A 201 -16.80 6.40 -15.23
N THR A 202 -17.73 7.29 -14.90
CA THR A 202 -17.72 8.13 -13.69
C THR A 202 -18.45 7.50 -12.51
N ASP A 203 -19.26 6.47 -12.74
CA ASP A 203 -20.07 5.81 -11.70
C ASP A 203 -19.22 4.93 -10.77
N ASN A 204 -18.01 4.56 -11.21
CA ASN A 204 -17.05 3.76 -10.44
C ASN A 204 -15.87 4.63 -9.96
N ASP A 205 -16.16 5.80 -9.41
CA ASP A 205 -15.17 6.77 -8.93
C ASP A 205 -14.31 6.30 -7.74
N PHE A 206 -14.70 5.20 -7.10
CA PHE A 206 -13.91 4.51 -6.07
C PHE A 206 -12.73 3.70 -6.64
N ILE A 207 -12.73 3.35 -7.93
CA ILE A 207 -11.66 2.55 -8.55
C ILE A 207 -10.33 3.32 -8.66
N PRO A 208 -10.30 4.58 -9.18
CA PRO A 208 -9.04 5.32 -9.29
C PRO A 208 -8.31 5.53 -7.96
N PRO A 209 -8.98 5.87 -6.84
CA PRO A 209 -8.35 5.90 -5.52
C PRO A 209 -7.73 4.55 -5.12
N LEU A 210 -8.41 3.42 -5.36
CA LEU A 210 -7.89 2.09 -5.01
C LEU A 210 -6.65 1.73 -5.83
N TRP A 211 -6.68 2.02 -7.13
CA TRP A 211 -5.50 1.88 -7.97
C TRP A 211 -4.35 2.75 -7.45
N ALA A 212 -4.63 4.01 -7.09
CA ALA A 212 -3.62 4.94 -6.61
C ALA A 212 -3.01 4.49 -5.27
N ALA A 213 -3.83 3.96 -4.34
CA ALA A 213 -3.35 3.44 -3.06
C ALA A 213 -2.37 2.28 -3.25
N ARG A 214 -2.65 1.36 -4.17
CA ARG A 214 -1.72 0.26 -4.50
C ARG A 214 -0.46 0.74 -5.20
N ASN A 215 -0.56 1.73 -6.08
CA ASN A 215 0.60 2.33 -6.71
C ASN A 215 1.49 3.04 -5.68
N VAL A 216 0.90 3.88 -4.83
CA VAL A 216 1.59 4.55 -3.73
C VAL A 216 2.24 3.54 -2.78
N GLY A 217 1.53 2.50 -2.37
CA GLY A 217 2.11 1.43 -1.55
C GLY A 217 3.30 0.75 -2.23
N TYR A 218 3.21 0.49 -3.53
CA TYR A 218 4.35 -0.07 -4.28
C TYR A 218 5.55 0.87 -4.32
N LEU A 219 5.32 2.15 -4.63
CA LEU A 219 6.38 3.17 -4.68
C LEU A 219 7.02 3.39 -3.31
N LEU A 220 6.22 3.38 -2.24
CA LEU A 220 6.72 3.45 -0.86
C LEU A 220 7.63 2.26 -0.55
N ASP A 221 7.26 1.03 -0.91
CA ASP A 221 8.14 -0.12 -0.72
C ASP A 221 9.42 0.01 -1.55
N GLN A 222 9.37 0.56 -2.78
CA GLN A 222 10.59 0.85 -3.55
C GLN A 222 11.50 1.85 -2.84
N VAL A 223 10.95 2.91 -2.25
CA VAL A 223 11.72 3.84 -1.42
C VAL A 223 12.38 3.12 -0.25
N ARG A 224 11.61 2.32 0.48
CA ARG A 224 12.12 1.60 1.67
C ARG A 224 13.25 0.64 1.31
N MET A 225 13.17 0.03 0.13
CA MET A 225 14.12 -0.98 -0.34
C MET A 225 15.37 -0.39 -1.00
N ASN A 226 15.22 0.73 -1.71
CA ASN A 226 16.25 1.25 -2.62
C ASN A 226 16.71 2.68 -2.28
N GLY A 227 16.07 3.32 -1.30
CA GLY A 227 16.25 4.73 -1.00
C GLY A 227 15.35 5.63 -1.83
N GLU A 228 15.37 6.92 -1.51
CA GLU A 228 14.57 7.92 -2.19
C GLU A 228 15.15 8.29 -3.56
N SER A 229 14.26 8.53 -4.51
CA SER A 229 14.58 9.23 -5.74
C SER A 229 13.52 10.30 -5.99
N LYS A 230 13.94 11.45 -6.55
CA LYS A 230 13.05 12.59 -6.75
C LYS A 230 11.80 12.21 -7.55
N GLU A 231 11.95 11.44 -8.63
CA GLU A 231 10.82 11.02 -9.47
C GLU A 231 9.82 10.14 -8.72
N VAL A 232 10.29 9.19 -7.90
CA VAL A 232 9.41 8.33 -7.10
C VAL A 232 8.70 9.14 -6.02
N VAL A 233 9.41 10.03 -5.33
CA VAL A 233 8.82 10.89 -4.29
C VAL A 233 7.78 11.83 -4.90
N ASP A 234 8.10 12.48 -6.01
CA ASP A 234 7.17 13.37 -6.72
C ASP A 234 5.92 12.62 -7.20
N GLU A 235 6.04 11.37 -7.69
CA GLU A 235 4.89 10.55 -8.05
C GLU A 235 4.05 10.16 -6.83
N ILE A 236 4.67 9.76 -5.71
CA ILE A 236 3.96 9.46 -4.45
C ILE A 236 3.17 10.69 -4.00
N VAL A 237 3.82 11.85 -3.89
CA VAL A 237 3.20 13.10 -3.44
C VAL A 237 2.05 13.48 -4.37
N TRP A 238 2.23 13.39 -5.68
CA TRP A 238 1.18 13.71 -6.65
C TRP A 238 -0.03 12.79 -6.54
N LEU A 239 0.17 11.47 -6.50
CA LEU A 239 -0.92 10.50 -6.36
C LEU A 239 -1.66 10.69 -5.03
N ALA A 240 -0.90 10.86 -3.97
CA ALA A 240 -1.43 10.92 -2.63
C ALA A 240 -2.21 12.23 -2.40
N LYS A 241 -1.72 13.37 -2.91
CA LYS A 241 -2.50 14.60 -3.05
C LYS A 241 -3.77 14.38 -3.88
N LYS A 242 -3.63 13.86 -5.11
CA LYS A 242 -4.75 13.72 -6.06
C LYS A 242 -5.89 12.86 -5.50
N TYR A 243 -5.56 11.75 -4.86
CA TYR A 243 -6.53 10.76 -4.42
C TYR A 243 -6.83 10.81 -2.92
N GLY A 244 -6.15 11.66 -2.15
CA GLY A 244 -6.38 11.81 -0.72
C GLY A 244 -5.78 10.66 0.08
N ILE A 245 -4.71 10.05 -0.43
CA ILE A 245 -4.01 8.95 0.24
C ILE A 245 -3.06 9.57 1.26
N ILE A 246 -3.07 9.04 2.47
CA ILE A 246 -2.23 9.53 3.55
C ILE A 246 -0.96 8.69 3.58
N THR A 247 0.18 9.37 3.51
CA THR A 247 1.52 8.81 3.52
C THR A 247 2.44 9.71 4.34
N PRO A 248 3.61 9.22 4.80
CA PRO A 248 4.58 10.07 5.49
C PRO A 248 5.00 11.30 4.67
N TYR A 249 5.00 11.20 3.34
CA TYR A 249 5.26 12.31 2.43
C TYR A 249 4.14 13.34 2.40
N THR A 250 2.88 12.90 2.36
CA THR A 250 1.76 13.84 2.33
C THR A 250 1.59 14.57 3.66
N SER A 251 1.97 13.93 4.76
CA SER A 251 1.89 14.53 6.09
C SER A 251 3.04 15.48 6.37
N TYR A 252 4.25 15.23 5.84
CA TYR A 252 5.41 16.08 6.09
C TYR A 252 5.73 17.04 4.93
N LEU A 253 6.00 16.52 3.73
CA LEU A 253 6.45 17.35 2.59
C LEU A 253 5.40 18.35 2.11
N ILE A 254 4.10 18.04 2.26
CA ILE A 254 3.06 19.00 1.89
C ILE A 254 3.07 20.21 2.82
N LEU A 255 3.37 20.00 4.11
CA LEU A 255 3.51 21.12 5.05
C LEU A 255 4.66 22.03 4.63
N GLU A 256 5.81 21.44 4.28
CA GLU A 256 6.98 22.19 3.81
C GLU A 256 6.66 22.93 2.49
N ASP A 257 6.04 22.26 1.52
CA ASP A 257 5.61 22.87 0.25
C ASP A 257 4.65 24.06 0.48
N GLU A 258 3.65 23.90 1.36
CA GLU A 258 2.67 24.94 1.66
C GLU A 258 3.33 26.16 2.30
N GLU A 259 4.22 25.96 3.28
CA GLU A 259 4.99 27.03 3.92
C GLU A 259 5.80 27.82 2.88
N VAL A 260 6.57 27.11 2.04
CA VAL A 260 7.38 27.71 0.98
C VAL A 260 6.51 28.49 -0.01
N ASN A 261 5.36 27.96 -0.39
CA ASN A 261 4.46 28.63 -1.34
C ASN A 261 3.78 29.87 -0.74
N ILE A 262 3.51 29.89 0.57
CA ILE A 262 3.00 31.09 1.26
C ILE A 262 4.09 32.16 1.33
N THR A 263 5.31 31.81 1.74
CA THR A 263 6.45 32.75 1.76
C THR A 263 6.69 33.38 0.39
N ASN A 264 6.54 32.58 -0.67
CA ASN A 264 6.67 33.02 -2.06
C ASN A 264 5.41 33.68 -2.65
N ARG A 265 4.36 33.92 -1.85
CA ARG A 265 3.06 34.51 -2.27
C ARG A 265 2.37 33.77 -3.42
N ARG A 266 2.64 32.47 -3.55
CA ARG A 266 2.04 31.56 -4.55
C ARG A 266 0.78 30.87 -4.03
N LEU A 267 0.61 30.82 -2.71
CA LEU A 267 -0.57 30.26 -2.03
C LEU A 267 -1.04 31.26 -0.96
N THR A 268 -2.35 31.53 -0.90
CA THR A 268 -2.92 32.32 0.20
C THR A 268 -3.21 31.43 1.41
N PRO A 269 -3.20 31.96 2.65
CA PRO A 269 -3.47 31.15 3.85
C PRO A 269 -4.80 30.37 3.80
N ASN A 270 -5.85 30.96 3.20
CA ASN A 270 -7.17 30.32 3.05
C ASN A 270 -7.18 29.16 2.04
N ASN A 271 -6.10 28.95 1.28
CA ASN A 271 -5.98 27.88 0.28
C ASN A 271 -5.17 26.67 0.79
N ARG A 272 -4.74 26.66 2.06
CA ARG A 272 -4.06 25.52 2.69
C ARG A 272 -5.03 24.33 2.79
N ILE A 273 -4.57 23.11 2.48
CA ILE A 273 -5.37 21.88 2.60
C ILE A 273 -4.99 21.03 3.82
N PHE A 274 -3.79 21.25 4.39
CA PHE A 274 -3.37 20.60 5.64
C PHE A 274 -3.32 21.56 6.82
N THR A 275 -2.80 22.77 6.62
CA THR A 275 -2.36 23.64 7.70
C THR A 275 -3.36 24.76 8.01
N GLY A 276 -3.54 25.10 9.31
CA GLY A 276 -4.61 25.98 9.83
C GLY A 276 -5.65 25.30 10.73
N ARG A 277 -5.60 23.96 10.86
CA ARG A 277 -6.57 23.12 11.59
C ARG A 277 -6.06 22.59 12.93
N PHE A 278 -4.75 22.53 13.10
CA PHE A 278 -4.10 21.98 14.29
C PHE A 278 -4.09 23.04 15.40
N ASP A 279 -4.34 22.61 16.64
CA ASP A 279 -4.11 23.44 17.84
C ASP A 279 -2.61 23.79 17.98
N ASP A 280 -1.75 22.79 17.71
CA ASP A 280 -0.30 22.91 17.69
C ASP A 280 0.27 22.43 16.34
N GLU A 281 0.54 23.38 15.43
CA GLU A 281 1.19 23.09 14.14
C GLU A 281 2.61 22.50 14.32
N THR A 282 3.30 22.84 15.41
CA THR A 282 4.67 22.38 15.70
C THR A 282 4.69 20.91 16.11
N GLU A 283 3.76 20.50 16.98
CA GLU A 283 3.59 19.10 17.37
C GLU A 283 3.28 18.23 16.15
N PHE A 284 2.32 18.65 15.32
CA PHE A 284 1.94 17.92 14.11
C PHE A 284 3.12 17.78 13.14
N LYS A 285 3.89 18.85 12.91
CA LYS A 285 5.08 18.83 12.06
C LYS A 285 6.15 17.90 12.61
N THR A 286 6.39 17.92 13.93
CA THR A 286 7.36 17.05 14.60
C THR A 286 6.99 15.59 14.47
N ARG A 287 5.71 15.24 14.68
CA ARG A 287 5.21 13.87 14.48
C ARG A 287 5.35 13.43 13.02
N SER A 288 4.93 14.27 12.08
CA SER A 288 5.01 13.98 10.65
C SER A 288 6.45 13.77 10.19
N LYS A 289 7.41 14.56 10.72
CA LYS A 289 8.85 14.38 10.46
C LYS A 289 9.37 13.04 10.99
N LYS A 290 8.96 12.64 12.20
CA LYS A 290 9.33 11.36 12.78
C LYS A 290 8.81 10.20 11.93
N GLU A 291 7.55 10.26 11.50
CA GLU A 291 6.95 9.24 10.63
C GLU A 291 7.62 9.15 9.27
N TYR A 292 7.97 10.29 8.67
CA TYR A 292 8.77 10.35 7.46
C TYR A 292 10.12 9.64 7.66
N SER A 293 10.79 9.89 8.79
CA SER A 293 12.06 9.23 9.13
C SER A 293 11.90 7.72 9.34
N ASN A 294 10.80 7.27 9.95
CA ASN A 294 10.51 5.86 10.20
C ASN A 294 10.39 5.03 8.92
N LEU A 295 10.09 5.66 7.77
CA LEU A 295 9.96 4.97 6.48
C LEU A 295 11.26 4.20 6.16
N GLY A 296 12.42 4.80 6.42
CA GLY A 296 13.74 4.22 6.19
C GLY A 296 14.28 3.35 7.33
N GLU A 297 13.54 3.19 8.43
CA GLU A 297 14.03 2.37 9.56
C GLU A 297 14.11 0.88 9.19
N LYS A 298 15.28 0.29 9.43
CA LYS A 298 15.55 -1.13 9.18
C LYS A 298 15.22 -2.04 10.36
N SER A 299 14.95 -1.47 11.52
CA SER A 299 14.57 -2.16 12.75
C SER A 299 13.86 -1.20 13.70
N GLY A 300 13.17 -1.73 14.69
CA GLY A 300 12.43 -0.94 15.67
C GLY A 300 10.97 -0.78 15.28
N ARG A 301 10.19 -0.34 16.28
CA ARG A 301 8.73 -0.25 16.17
C ARG A 301 8.28 0.68 15.03
N GLY A 302 8.98 1.80 14.82
CA GLY A 302 8.66 2.75 13.75
C GLY A 302 8.74 2.10 12.37
N GLY A 303 9.84 1.39 12.10
CA GLY A 303 10.01 0.61 10.89
C GLY A 303 8.97 -0.51 10.72
N VAL A 304 8.62 -1.25 11.79
CA VAL A 304 7.65 -2.36 11.72
C VAL A 304 6.27 -1.82 11.34
N VAL A 305 5.82 -0.77 12.01
CA VAL A 305 4.54 -0.13 11.73
C VAL A 305 4.54 0.44 10.31
N SER A 306 5.63 1.09 9.87
CA SER A 306 5.75 1.63 8.52
C SER A 306 5.67 0.53 7.45
N SER A 307 6.37 -0.59 7.65
CA SER A 307 6.32 -1.73 6.72
C SER A 307 4.92 -2.33 6.61
N ASN A 308 4.22 -2.50 7.74
CA ASN A 308 2.86 -3.03 7.77
C ASN A 308 1.88 -2.12 7.01
N GLU A 309 1.95 -0.81 7.23
CA GLU A 309 1.08 0.14 6.53
C GLU A 309 1.32 0.17 5.03
N VAL A 310 2.59 0.12 4.60
CA VAL A 310 2.94 0.06 3.18
C VAL A 310 2.40 -1.23 2.55
N GLN A 311 2.54 -2.38 3.22
CA GLN A 311 1.97 -3.64 2.74
C GLN A 311 0.43 -3.58 2.65
N SER A 312 -0.24 -2.93 3.62
CA SER A 312 -1.69 -2.71 3.59
C SER A 312 -2.12 -1.84 2.40
N LEU A 313 -1.40 -0.75 2.11
CA LEU A 313 -1.67 0.09 0.92
C LEU A 313 -1.49 -0.69 -0.39
N ARG A 314 -0.44 -1.51 -0.50
CA ARG A 314 -0.21 -2.40 -1.66
C ARG A 314 -1.34 -3.40 -1.86
N GLY A 315 -1.97 -3.83 -0.77
CA GLY A 315 -3.06 -4.80 -0.74
C GLY A 315 -4.46 -4.20 -0.77
N ALA A 316 -4.61 -2.87 -0.76
CA ALA A 316 -5.89 -2.19 -0.53
C ALA A 316 -7.03 -2.75 -1.42
N LYS A 317 -8.14 -3.12 -0.80
CA LYS A 317 -9.33 -3.69 -1.45
C LYS A 317 -10.55 -2.77 -1.36
N ASN A 318 -10.58 -1.89 -0.37
CA ASN A 318 -11.66 -0.93 -0.15
C ASN A 318 -11.10 0.47 0.23
N LEU A 319 -11.97 1.48 0.24
CA LEU A 319 -11.54 2.86 0.54
C LEU A 319 -11.08 3.07 1.99
N ALA A 320 -11.55 2.25 2.94
CA ALA A 320 -11.07 2.30 4.32
C ALA A 320 -9.61 1.80 4.41
N ASP A 321 -9.21 0.85 3.58
CA ASP A 321 -7.83 0.37 3.51
C ASP A 321 -6.84 1.46 3.03
N GLN A 322 -7.31 2.53 2.40
CA GLN A 322 -6.48 3.68 1.99
C GLN A 322 -6.14 4.59 3.15
N LYS A 323 -6.98 4.57 4.18
CA LYS A 323 -6.86 5.41 5.38
C LYS A 323 -5.90 4.77 6.39
N GLN A 324 -4.76 4.22 5.95
CA GLN A 324 -3.77 3.68 6.89
C GLN A 324 -3.18 4.81 7.75
N GLY A 325 -2.67 4.45 8.93
CA GLY A 325 -2.15 5.44 9.87
C GLY A 325 -3.25 6.21 10.62
N HIS A 326 -4.43 5.61 10.88
CA HIS A 326 -5.48 6.24 11.71
C HIS A 326 -4.92 6.82 13.03
N SER A 327 -4.05 6.08 13.73
CA SER A 327 -3.37 6.57 14.93
C SER A 327 -2.51 7.82 14.68
N ARG A 328 -1.94 7.93 13.49
CA ARG A 328 -1.09 9.04 12.99
C ARG A 328 -1.86 10.23 12.49
N MET A 329 -3.18 10.13 12.35
CA MET A 329 -4.05 11.18 11.80
C MET A 329 -4.99 11.76 12.85
N MET A 330 -4.86 11.28 14.09
CA MET A 330 -5.50 11.92 15.24
C MET A 330 -4.77 13.23 15.57
N TYR A 331 -5.49 14.34 15.62
CA TYR A 331 -4.97 15.63 16.04
C TYR A 331 -5.99 16.33 16.94
N TYR A 332 -5.56 17.33 17.70
CA TYR A 332 -6.47 18.21 18.43
C TYR A 332 -6.72 19.46 17.58
N ASP A 333 -7.98 19.76 17.32
CA ASP A 333 -8.37 21.03 16.70
C ASP A 333 -8.25 22.19 17.71
N LYS A 334 -8.42 23.43 17.24
CA LYS A 334 -8.37 24.64 18.10
C LYS A 334 -9.39 24.64 19.25
N SER A 335 -10.42 23.80 19.17
CA SER A 335 -11.41 23.60 20.25
C SER A 335 -11.01 22.47 21.19
N LYS A 336 -9.77 21.95 21.08
CA LYS A 336 -9.21 20.82 21.82
C LYS A 336 -10.00 19.53 21.65
N VAL A 337 -10.73 19.39 20.55
CA VAL A 337 -11.44 18.16 20.21
C VAL A 337 -10.52 17.27 19.41
N LYS A 338 -10.43 16.00 19.79
CA LYS A 338 -9.68 14.99 19.06
C LYS A 338 -10.37 14.68 17.73
N ARG A 339 -9.73 15.00 16.61
CA ARG A 339 -10.22 14.79 15.24
C ARG A 339 -9.36 13.77 14.50
N ASP A 340 -9.96 13.11 13.52
CA ASP A 340 -9.29 12.21 12.59
C ASP A 340 -9.22 12.85 11.20
N PHE A 341 -8.01 13.23 10.77
CA PHE A 341 -7.79 13.84 9.47
C PHE A 341 -8.23 12.95 8.29
N SER A 342 -8.18 11.62 8.45
CA SER A 342 -8.63 10.69 7.41
C SER A 342 -10.14 10.74 7.14
N GLN A 343 -10.93 11.25 8.09
CA GLN A 343 -12.37 11.49 7.91
C GLN A 343 -12.68 12.84 7.27
N GLN A 344 -11.68 13.73 7.21
CA GLN A 344 -11.77 15.07 6.63
C GLN A 344 -11.28 15.12 5.19
N THR A 345 -11.15 13.95 4.54
CA THR A 345 -10.83 13.83 3.12
C THR A 345 -11.93 13.05 2.42
N LYS A 346 -12.47 13.61 1.34
CA LYS A 346 -13.46 12.95 0.48
C LYS A 346 -12.94 12.91 -0.95
N ASN A 347 -13.07 11.77 -1.61
CA ASN A 347 -12.77 11.67 -3.03
C ASN A 347 -14.07 11.89 -3.82
N ILE A 348 -14.08 12.87 -4.71
CA ILE A 348 -15.20 13.16 -5.59
C ILE A 348 -14.67 13.23 -7.02
N GLN A 349 -15.20 12.38 -7.91
CA GLN A 349 -14.78 12.30 -9.31
C GLN A 349 -13.26 12.09 -9.49
N GLY A 350 -12.66 11.22 -8.67
CA GLY A 350 -11.23 10.90 -8.75
C GLY A 350 -10.31 12.02 -8.26
N ARG A 351 -10.82 12.93 -7.43
CA ARG A 351 -10.11 14.09 -6.87
C ARG A 351 -10.39 14.23 -5.38
N ALA A 352 -9.36 14.52 -4.59
CA ALA A 352 -9.50 14.74 -3.16
C ALA A 352 -9.97 16.16 -2.83
N PHE A 353 -10.96 16.22 -1.94
CA PHE A 353 -11.43 17.39 -1.24
C PHE A 353 -11.08 17.27 0.23
N TYR A 354 -10.59 18.35 0.82
CA TYR A 354 -10.11 18.39 2.20
C TYR A 354 -10.95 19.38 3.01
N GLN A 355 -11.46 18.94 4.17
CA GLN A 355 -12.31 19.77 5.02
C GLN A 355 -11.51 20.72 5.91
N ASN A 356 -11.50 22.01 5.60
CA ASN A 356 -10.86 23.08 6.34
C ASN A 356 -11.85 23.88 7.18
N GLY A 357 -11.99 23.53 8.46
CA GLY A 357 -13.06 24.09 9.29
C GLY A 357 -14.42 23.73 8.70
N ASP A 358 -15.20 24.75 8.34
CA ASP A 358 -16.53 24.59 7.73
C ASP A 358 -16.51 24.57 6.19
N GLU A 359 -15.32 24.68 5.58
CA GLU A 359 -15.14 24.74 4.13
C GLU A 359 -14.53 23.45 3.57
N TRP A 360 -15.00 22.99 2.41
CA TRP A 360 -14.33 21.94 1.64
C TRP A 360 -13.46 22.54 0.54
N VAL A 361 -12.19 22.15 0.50
CA VAL A 361 -11.21 22.68 -0.47
C VAL A 361 -10.73 21.57 -1.40
N ASP A 362 -10.95 21.75 -2.71
CA ASP A 362 -10.39 20.93 -3.78
C ASP A 362 -8.86 21.10 -3.84
N LEU A 363 -8.11 19.99 -3.99
CA LEU A 363 -6.67 20.02 -4.22
C LEU A 363 -6.23 21.03 -5.29
N TYR A 364 -6.98 21.13 -6.39
CA TYR A 364 -6.58 21.98 -7.51
C TYR A 364 -6.62 23.47 -7.19
N VAL A 365 -7.24 23.89 -6.08
CA VAL A 365 -7.20 25.27 -5.58
C VAL A 365 -5.76 25.72 -5.32
N GLN A 366 -4.90 24.81 -4.82
CA GLN A 366 -3.50 25.13 -4.50
C GLN A 366 -2.63 25.40 -5.72
N THR A 367 -2.96 24.74 -6.84
CA THR A 367 -2.17 24.81 -8.08
C THR A 367 -2.82 25.72 -9.12
N ASN A 368 -3.98 26.31 -8.81
CA ASN A 368 -4.68 27.21 -9.72
C ASN A 368 -3.92 28.54 -9.85
N LYS A 369 -3.65 28.94 -11.09
CA LYS A 369 -3.02 30.23 -11.40
C LYS A 369 -3.97 31.43 -11.27
N SER A 370 -5.28 31.18 -11.33
CA SER A 370 -6.33 32.17 -11.12
C SER A 370 -6.48 32.45 -9.63
N GLN A 371 -6.13 33.66 -9.22
CA GLN A 371 -6.23 34.08 -7.82
C GLN A 371 -7.63 34.59 -7.46
N THR A 372 -8.46 34.95 -8.44
CA THR A 372 -9.79 35.51 -8.20
C THR A 372 -10.85 34.42 -8.26
N ALA A 373 -11.42 34.10 -7.10
CA ALA A 373 -12.53 33.17 -6.99
C ALA A 373 -13.83 33.81 -7.52
N LYS A 374 -14.58 33.05 -8.33
CA LYS A 374 -15.96 33.41 -8.66
C LYS A 374 -16.85 33.00 -7.49
N ARG A 375 -17.33 33.99 -6.75
CA ARG A 375 -18.17 33.78 -5.57
C ARG A 375 -19.60 33.39 -5.98
N VAL A 376 -20.14 32.38 -5.32
CA VAL A 376 -21.47 31.81 -5.57
C VAL A 376 -22.17 31.63 -4.24
N GLN A 377 -23.29 32.32 -4.02
CA GLN A 377 -24.05 32.18 -2.78
C GLN A 377 -24.76 30.83 -2.75
N PHE A 378 -24.61 30.08 -1.65
CA PHE A 378 -25.27 28.80 -1.45
C PHE A 378 -26.79 28.92 -1.61
N ALA A 379 -27.39 27.99 -2.36
CA ALA A 379 -28.82 28.01 -2.70
C ALA A 379 -29.33 29.33 -3.34
N GLY A 380 -28.45 30.20 -3.84
CA GLY A 380 -28.81 31.42 -4.54
C GLY A 380 -29.04 31.23 -6.04
N LYS A 381 -29.43 32.31 -6.73
CA LYS A 381 -29.66 32.26 -8.20
C LYS A 381 -28.43 31.81 -8.98
N THR A 382 -27.24 32.26 -8.59
CA THR A 382 -25.97 31.90 -9.25
C THR A 382 -25.57 30.45 -8.99
N TYR A 383 -26.00 29.86 -7.87
CA TYR A 383 -25.78 28.45 -7.53
C TYR A 383 -26.57 27.52 -8.45
N PHE A 384 -27.87 27.77 -8.62
CA PHE A 384 -28.69 26.99 -9.55
C PHE A 384 -28.30 27.23 -11.01
N ALA A 385 -27.90 28.45 -11.37
CA ALA A 385 -27.35 28.72 -12.70
C ALA A 385 -26.06 27.92 -12.97
N LEU A 386 -25.21 27.73 -11.96
CA LEU A 386 -24.01 26.91 -12.07
C LEU A 386 -24.34 25.44 -12.26
N LEU A 387 -25.29 24.90 -11.47
CA LEU A 387 -25.77 23.52 -11.59
C LEU A 387 -26.40 23.22 -12.95
N ASN A 388 -27.24 24.12 -13.45
CA ASN A 388 -27.87 23.97 -14.77
C ASN A 388 -26.82 23.99 -15.89
N LYS A 389 -25.76 24.80 -15.75
CA LYS A 389 -24.71 24.90 -16.74
C LYS A 389 -23.75 23.71 -16.72
N TYR A 390 -23.42 23.21 -15.52
CA TYR A 390 -22.47 22.12 -15.30
C TYR A 390 -23.03 21.13 -14.27
N PRO A 391 -23.93 20.20 -14.67
CA PRO A 391 -24.55 19.25 -13.74
C PRO A 391 -23.54 18.41 -12.97
N GLU A 392 -22.37 18.14 -13.55
CA GLU A 392 -21.27 17.41 -12.92
C GLU A 392 -20.72 18.09 -11.66
N VAL A 393 -20.89 19.41 -11.49
CA VAL A 393 -20.40 20.11 -10.29
C VAL A 393 -21.28 19.82 -9.06
N SER A 394 -22.46 19.25 -9.25
CA SER A 394 -23.39 18.90 -8.17
C SER A 394 -22.75 18.06 -7.08
N GLN A 395 -21.85 17.14 -7.44
CA GLN A 395 -21.15 16.30 -6.48
C GLN A 395 -20.17 17.10 -5.60
N TYR A 396 -19.59 18.20 -6.12
CA TYR A 396 -18.76 19.09 -5.31
C TYR A 396 -19.62 19.95 -4.38
N LEU A 397 -20.72 20.49 -4.92
CA LEU A 397 -21.64 21.34 -4.15
C LEU A 397 -22.35 20.56 -3.04
N ALA A 398 -22.54 19.25 -3.20
CA ALA A 398 -23.10 18.36 -2.19
C ALA A 398 -22.20 18.17 -0.95
N LEU A 399 -20.94 18.63 -0.98
CA LEU A 399 -20.03 18.51 0.15
C LEU A 399 -20.43 19.41 1.33
N GLY A 400 -21.07 20.55 1.07
CA GLY A 400 -21.48 21.47 2.13
C GLY A 400 -21.88 22.85 1.61
N ARG A 401 -22.10 23.79 2.54
CA ARG A 401 -22.48 25.18 2.23
C ARG A 401 -21.28 26.05 1.83
N ASN A 402 -20.08 25.69 2.30
CA ASN A 402 -18.84 26.36 1.94
C ASN A 402 -17.94 25.38 1.18
N VAL A 403 -17.69 25.66 -0.11
CA VAL A 403 -16.90 24.78 -0.98
C VAL A 403 -16.07 25.60 -1.96
N ARG A 404 -14.77 25.32 -2.02
CA ARG A 404 -13.85 25.91 -3.00
C ARG A 404 -13.32 24.85 -3.94
N PHE A 405 -13.54 25.07 -5.22
CA PHE A 405 -13.19 24.07 -6.24
C PHE A 405 -12.78 24.68 -7.56
N VAL A 406 -12.00 23.92 -8.33
CA VAL A 406 -11.58 24.30 -9.67
C VAL A 406 -12.36 23.53 -10.71
N HIS A 407 -13.07 24.27 -11.56
CA HIS A 407 -13.79 23.72 -12.69
C HIS A 407 -13.46 24.50 -13.96
N LYS A 408 -13.00 23.80 -15.01
CA LYS A 408 -12.57 24.38 -16.30
C LYS A 408 -11.57 25.55 -16.12
N LYS A 409 -10.56 25.35 -15.25
CA LYS A 409 -9.52 26.34 -14.86
C LYS A 409 -10.03 27.55 -14.07
N GLN A 410 -11.34 27.69 -13.84
CA GLN A 410 -11.90 28.74 -12.99
C GLN A 410 -12.00 28.25 -11.54
N LEU A 411 -11.55 29.09 -10.61
CA LEU A 411 -11.76 28.92 -9.17
C LEU A 411 -13.16 29.40 -8.80
N TYR A 412 -13.92 28.56 -8.12
CA TYR A 412 -15.22 28.90 -7.54
C TYR A 412 -15.12 28.89 -6.02
N GLU A 413 -15.86 29.78 -5.37
CA GLU A 413 -16.03 29.85 -3.92
C GLU A 413 -17.53 29.89 -3.64
N VAL A 414 -18.04 28.79 -3.10
CA VAL A 414 -19.40 28.71 -2.59
C VAL A 414 -19.35 29.15 -1.14
N TYR A 415 -20.21 30.09 -0.77
CA TYR A 415 -20.30 30.64 0.58
C TYR A 415 -21.76 30.70 1.02
N GLU A 416 -21.98 30.61 2.33
CA GLU A 416 -23.32 30.74 2.94
C GLU A 416 -23.95 32.13 2.78
#